data_AF-A0A814MV07-F1
#
_entry.id   AF-A0A814MV07-F1
#
_cell.length_a   1.000
_cell.length_b   1.000
_cell.length_c   1.000
_cell.angle_alpha   90.00
_cell.angle_beta   90.00
_cell.angle_gamma   90.00
#
_symmetry.space_group_name_H-M   'P 1'
#
loop_
_entity.id
_entity.type
_entity.pdbx_description
1 polymer ?
#
loop_
_entity_poly.entity_id
_entity_poly.type
_entity_poly.pdbx_seq_one_letter_code
_entity_poly.pdbx_strand_id
1 'polypeptide(L)'
;MLNMLNAQYRCSSRTRLPINLIHNLNKRVHSEIMRKLNETPTVSIVVDAWSDARMKAFMAYTPQTINEKWEAESFLFGCVRFKNHHTSENIHIEYTEVMDEYKINEKITHIITDKAANMKAAFKKTSFLRLNSERESSSTDSNVMNSAVNDNLFNYIAISS
;
A
#
# COMPACT_ATOMS: atom_id res chain seq x y z
N MET A 1 -1.82 31.44 23.17
CA MET A 1 -3.17 30.91 23.48
C MET A 1 -3.13 29.46 23.98
N LEU A 2 -2.43 28.51 23.33
CA LEU A 2 -2.31 27.12 23.85
C LEU A 2 -1.68 26.99 25.25
N ASN A 3 -0.70 27.83 25.60
CA ASN A 3 -0.08 27.79 26.94
C ASN A 3 -1.03 28.21 28.08
N MET A 4 -2.16 28.85 27.79
CA MET A 4 -3.17 29.17 28.82
C MET A 4 -4.04 27.96 29.16
N LEU A 5 -4.19 27.00 28.24
CA LEU A 5 -4.99 25.79 28.43
C LEU A 5 -4.17 24.68 29.10
N ASN A 6 -2.85 24.66 28.89
CA ASN A 6 -1.95 23.74 29.57
C ASN A 6 -0.58 24.40 29.79
N ALA A 7 -0.29 24.77 31.04
CA ALA A 7 0.95 25.45 31.44
C ALA A 7 2.22 24.58 31.25
N GLN A 8 2.07 23.26 31.12
CA GLN A 8 3.17 22.33 30.87
C GLN A 8 3.45 22.13 29.36
N TYR A 9 2.57 22.62 28.49
CA TYR A 9 2.75 22.51 27.05
C TYR A 9 3.89 23.42 26.59
N ARG A 10 4.98 22.81 26.13
CA ARG A 10 6.05 23.51 25.42
C ARG A 10 5.89 23.20 23.94
N CYS A 11 5.53 24.22 23.15
CA CYS A 11 5.53 24.11 21.70
C CYS A 11 6.92 23.65 21.25
N SER A 12 6.98 22.50 20.61
CA SER A 12 8.22 21.95 20.10
C SER A 12 8.69 22.80 18.92
N SER A 13 9.99 23.12 18.88
CA SER A 13 10.51 23.95 17.80
C SER A 13 10.29 23.26 16.44
N ARG A 14 10.16 24.08 15.39
CA ARG A 14 10.01 23.62 14.01
C ARG A 14 11.13 22.67 13.54
N THR A 15 12.25 22.63 14.26
CA THR A 15 13.38 21.71 14.05
C THR A 15 13.25 20.41 14.84
N ARG A 16 12.64 20.41 16.03
CA ARG A 16 12.45 19.21 16.87
C ARG A 16 11.33 18.30 16.36
N LEU A 17 10.26 18.89 15.81
CA LEU A 17 9.11 18.14 15.28
C LEU A 17 9.50 17.21 14.12
N PRO A 18 10.18 17.68 13.04
CA PRO A 18 10.44 16.84 11.88
C PRO A 18 11.62 15.89 12.08
N ILE A 19 12.69 16.34 12.74
CA ILE A 19 13.96 15.61 12.73
C ILE A 19 13.96 14.45 13.73
N ASN A 20 13.45 14.67 14.94
CA ASN A 20 13.51 13.66 15.99
C ASN A 20 12.17 12.96 16.20
N LEU A 21 11.07 13.72 16.31
CA LEU A 21 9.79 13.12 16.66
C LEU A 21 9.21 12.30 15.51
N ILE A 22 9.06 12.89 14.32
CA ILE A 22 8.52 12.19 13.14
C ILE A 22 9.43 11.01 12.74
N HIS A 23 10.75 11.19 12.77
CA HIS A 23 11.68 10.10 12.46
C HIS A 23 11.57 8.92 13.43
N ASN A 24 11.51 9.20 14.74
CA ASN A 24 11.36 8.15 15.75
C ASN A 24 9.98 7.46 15.65
N LEU A 25 8.93 8.22 15.34
CA LEU A 25 7.59 7.66 15.10
C LEU A 25 7.58 6.77 13.87
N ASN A 26 8.15 7.22 12.74
CA ASN A 26 8.25 6.41 11.53
C ASN A 26 9.03 5.12 11.78
N LYS A 27 10.16 5.19 12.49
CA LYS A 27 10.92 4.00 12.88
C LYS A 27 10.08 3.03 13.70
N ARG A 28 9.36 3.54 14.70
CA ARG A 28 8.49 2.73 15.55
C ARG A 28 7.38 2.06 14.74
N VAL A 29 6.68 2.83 13.90
CA VAL A 29 5.60 2.32 13.05
C VAL A 29 6.14 1.27 12.07
N HIS A 30 7.28 1.55 11.44
CA HIS A 30 7.93 0.61 10.53
C HIS A 30 8.30 -0.71 11.23
N SER A 31 8.86 -0.65 12.45
CA SER A 31 9.15 -1.86 13.23
C SER A 31 7.90 -2.66 13.59
N GLU A 32 6.78 -1.99 13.93
CA GLU A 32 5.50 -2.67 14.19
C GLU A 32 4.93 -3.33 12.93
N ILE A 33 4.98 -2.64 11.79
CA ILE A 33 4.55 -3.19 10.50
C ILE A 33 5.38 -4.44 10.17
N MET A 34 6.70 -4.36 10.30
CA MET A 34 7.59 -5.51 10.07
C MET A 34 7.29 -6.69 11.00
N ARG A 35 7.00 -6.43 12.27
CA ARG A 35 6.60 -7.47 13.23
C ARG A 35 5.30 -8.17 12.78
N LYS A 36 4.26 -7.40 12.46
CA LYS A 36 2.97 -7.94 11.99
C LYS A 36 3.09 -8.71 10.67
N LEU A 37 3.90 -8.21 9.74
CA LEU A 37 4.15 -8.91 8.48
C LEU A 37 4.94 -10.20 8.65
N ASN A 38 5.81 -10.29 9.66
CA ASN A 38 6.48 -11.54 9.98
C ASN A 38 5.50 -12.60 10.51
N GLU A 39 4.52 -12.19 11.32
CA GLU A 39 3.48 -13.07 11.87
C GLU A 39 2.49 -13.56 10.81
N THR A 40 2.28 -12.78 9.75
CA THR A 40 1.33 -13.15 8.68
C THR A 40 1.99 -14.05 7.63
N PRO A 41 1.35 -15.17 7.22
CA PRO A 41 1.88 -16.05 6.18
C PRO A 41 1.75 -15.48 4.77
N THR A 42 0.69 -14.71 4.49
CA THR A 42 0.37 -14.22 3.15
C THR A 42 0.08 -12.73 3.15
N VAL A 43 0.45 -12.06 2.06
CA VAL A 43 0.26 -10.62 1.89
C VAL A 43 -0.29 -10.35 0.49
N SER A 44 -1.22 -9.41 0.38
CA SER A 44 -1.64 -8.81 -0.88
C SER A 44 -1.12 -7.39 -0.95
N ILE A 45 -0.62 -6.94 -2.09
CA ILE A 45 -0.11 -5.58 -2.25
C ILE A 45 -1.01 -4.78 -3.17
N VAL A 46 -1.54 -3.66 -2.69
CA VAL A 46 -2.14 -2.65 -3.56
C VAL A 46 -1.07 -1.65 -3.97
N VAL A 47 -0.87 -1.50 -5.28
CA VAL A 47 0.06 -0.52 -5.85
C VAL A 47 -0.77 0.55 -6.54
N ASP A 48 -0.65 1.78 -6.03
CA ASP A 48 -1.27 2.95 -6.62
C ASP A 48 -0.20 3.89 -7.17
N ALA A 49 -0.45 4.47 -8.34
CA ALA A 49 0.49 5.34 -9.02
C ALA A 49 -0.25 6.55 -9.59
N TRP A 50 0.25 7.74 -9.30
CA TRP A 50 -0.36 8.98 -9.78
C TRP A 50 0.70 10.03 -10.10
N SER A 51 0.28 11.05 -10.85
CA SER A 51 1.07 12.25 -11.10
C SER A 51 0.43 13.45 -10.40
N ASP A 52 1.23 14.29 -9.76
CA ASP A 52 0.74 15.58 -9.27
C ASP A 52 0.49 16.56 -10.43
N ALA A 53 -0.11 17.72 -10.14
CA ALA A 53 -0.37 18.77 -11.13
C ALA A 53 0.90 19.34 -11.79
N ARG A 54 2.10 19.02 -11.26
CA ARG A 54 3.41 19.42 -11.79
C ARG A 54 4.09 18.27 -12.54
N MET A 55 3.32 17.24 -12.91
CA MET A 55 3.80 16.04 -13.60
C MET A 55 4.88 15.26 -12.82
N LYS A 56 4.88 15.38 -11.49
CA LYS A 56 5.73 14.55 -10.63
C LYS A 56 5.00 13.27 -10.30
N ALA A 57 5.67 12.17 -10.60
CA ALA A 57 5.18 10.84 -10.37
C ALA A 57 5.38 10.37 -8.92
N PHE A 58 4.40 9.64 -8.42
CA PHE A 58 4.41 9.03 -7.10
C PHE A 58 3.85 7.61 -7.19
N MET A 59 4.39 6.74 -6.35
CA MET A 59 3.90 5.38 -6.16
C MET A 59 3.69 5.12 -4.67
N ALA A 60 2.57 4.50 -4.35
CA ALA A 60 2.27 4.03 -3.01
C ALA A 60 2.09 2.52 -3.02
N TYR A 61 2.59 1.89 -1.96
CA TYR A 61 2.49 0.45 -1.74
C TYR A 61 1.75 0.22 -0.43
N THR A 62 0.59 -0.43 -0.53
CA THR A 62 -0.29 -0.68 0.61
C THR A 62 -0.43 -2.20 0.77
N PRO A 63 0.37 -2.83 1.64
CA PRO A 63 0.17 -4.22 2.00
C PRO A 63 -1.13 -4.40 2.76
N GLN A 64 -1.83 -5.46 2.42
CA GLN A 64 -3.06 -5.90 3.04
C GLN A 64 -2.89 -7.33 3.51
N THR A 65 -3.20 -7.56 4.77
CA THR A 65 -3.19 -8.87 5.42
C THR A 65 -4.54 -9.13 6.07
N ILE A 66 -4.77 -10.39 6.47
CA ILE A 66 -5.90 -10.77 7.30
C ILE A 66 -5.34 -11.30 8.61
N ASN A 67 -5.82 -10.77 9.73
CA ASN A 67 -5.38 -11.18 11.05
C ASN A 67 -6.10 -12.48 11.51
N GLU A 68 -5.71 -13.01 12.67
CA GLU A 68 -6.30 -14.24 13.25
C GLU A 68 -7.81 -14.13 13.53
N LYS A 69 -8.33 -12.91 13.65
CA LYS A 69 -9.76 -12.61 13.86
C LYS A 69 -10.53 -12.44 12.55
N TRP A 70 -9.91 -12.74 11.40
CA TRP A 70 -10.48 -12.54 10.08
C TRP A 70 -10.77 -11.08 9.71
N GLU A 71 -10.07 -10.14 10.34
CA GLU A 71 -10.17 -8.72 10.03
C GLU A 71 -9.05 -8.32 9.06
N ALA A 72 -9.39 -7.53 8.05
CA ALA A 72 -8.41 -6.99 7.11
C ALA A 72 -7.58 -5.90 7.79
N GLU A 73 -6.26 -6.03 7.74
CA GLU A 73 -5.32 -4.99 8.17
C GLU A 73 -4.62 -4.41 6.94
N SER A 74 -4.63 -3.08 6.83
CA SER A 74 -3.94 -2.37 5.75
C SER A 74 -2.81 -1.53 6.35
N PHE A 75 -1.64 -1.63 5.73
CA PHE A 75 -0.45 -0.87 6.11
C PHE A 75 -0.02 0.00 4.94
N LEU A 76 0.74 1.05 5.22
CA LEU A 76 1.36 1.88 4.18
C LEU A 76 2.88 1.72 4.30
N PHE A 77 3.50 1.09 3.30
CA PHE A 77 4.96 1.02 3.20
C PHE A 77 5.57 2.38 2.87
N GLY A 78 4.83 3.20 2.15
CA GLY A 78 5.19 4.56 1.90
C GLY A 78 4.55 5.09 0.62
N CYS A 79 4.76 6.38 0.42
CA CYS A 79 4.53 7.09 -0.83
C CYS A 79 5.88 7.60 -1.30
N VAL A 80 6.42 6.98 -2.34
CA VAL A 80 7.74 7.30 -2.88
C VAL A 80 7.59 8.16 -4.12
N ARG A 81 8.48 9.14 -4.27
CA ARG A 81 8.56 9.91 -5.51
C ARG A 81 9.23 9.04 -6.57
N PHE A 82 8.44 8.62 -7.54
CA PHE A 82 8.95 7.90 -8.69
C PHE A 82 9.66 8.89 -9.62
N LYS A 83 10.99 8.75 -9.78
CA LYS A 83 11.80 9.72 -10.53
C LYS A 83 12.01 9.34 -11.99
N ASN A 84 11.79 8.07 -12.30
CA ASN A 84 12.02 7.50 -13.61
C ASN A 84 10.80 7.72 -14.52
N HIS A 85 10.97 7.43 -15.81
CA HIS A 85 9.82 7.36 -16.72
C HIS A 85 8.91 6.19 -16.32
N HIS A 86 7.58 6.38 -16.41
CA HIS A 86 6.56 5.37 -16.12
C HIS A 86 6.52 4.21 -17.13
N THR A 87 7.66 3.66 -17.49
CA THR A 87 7.72 2.41 -18.25
C THR A 87 7.39 1.26 -17.32
N SER A 88 6.81 0.20 -17.88
CA SER A 88 6.51 -1.03 -17.12
C SER A 88 7.73 -1.61 -16.42
N GLU A 89 8.89 -1.53 -17.05
CA GLU A 89 10.16 -2.02 -16.52
C GLU A 89 10.57 -1.26 -15.25
N ASN A 90 10.58 0.07 -15.31
CA ASN A 90 10.98 0.89 -14.17
C ASN A 90 10.01 0.75 -12.99
N ILE A 91 8.71 0.59 -13.26
CA ILE A 91 7.69 0.33 -12.23
C ILE A 91 7.98 -1.00 -11.53
N HIS A 92 8.32 -2.04 -12.29
CA HIS A 92 8.59 -3.36 -11.74
C HIS A 92 9.89 -3.39 -10.92
N ILE A 93 10.93 -2.67 -11.36
CA ILE A 93 12.19 -2.51 -10.62
C ILE A 93 11.94 -1.82 -9.29
N GLU A 94 11.30 -0.64 -9.28
CA GLU A 94 11.01 0.11 -8.05
C GLU A 94 10.16 -0.72 -7.08
N TYR A 95 9.13 -1.40 -7.60
CA TYR A 95 8.33 -2.33 -6.81
C TYR A 95 9.20 -3.41 -6.15
N THR A 96 10.07 -4.06 -6.91
CA THR A 96 10.91 -5.16 -6.42
C THR A 96 11.86 -4.68 -5.33
N GLU A 97 12.50 -3.52 -5.52
CA GLU A 97 13.38 -2.90 -4.53
C GLU A 97 12.64 -2.63 -3.20
N VAL A 98 11.42 -2.09 -3.27
CA VAL A 98 10.59 -1.86 -2.08
C VAL A 98 10.21 -3.18 -1.42
N MET A 99 9.75 -4.19 -2.17
CA MET A 99 9.38 -5.47 -1.57
C MET A 99 10.57 -6.20 -0.94
N ASP A 100 11.77 -6.05 -1.50
CA ASP A 100 13.03 -6.57 -0.97
C ASP A 100 13.43 -5.88 0.34
N GLU A 101 13.26 -4.55 0.44
CA GLU A 101 13.50 -3.80 1.68
C GLU A 101 12.67 -4.35 2.85
N TYR A 102 11.41 -4.68 2.57
CA TYR A 102 10.48 -5.23 3.55
C TYR A 102 10.57 -6.77 3.69
N LYS A 103 11.39 -7.45 2.87
CA LYS A 103 11.62 -8.91 2.91
C LYS A 103 10.34 -9.73 2.84
N ILE A 104 9.37 -9.28 2.04
CA ILE A 104 8.07 -9.95 1.91
C ILE A 104 7.85 -10.67 0.58
N ASN A 105 8.82 -10.66 -0.34
CA ASN A 105 8.66 -11.22 -1.69
C ASN A 105 8.09 -12.65 -1.72
N GLU A 106 8.48 -13.51 -0.79
CA GLU A 106 8.00 -14.89 -0.71
C GLU A 106 6.56 -15.02 -0.17
N LYS A 107 6.04 -13.98 0.49
CA LYS A 107 4.71 -13.95 1.11
C LYS A 107 3.66 -13.30 0.21
N ILE A 108 4.08 -12.63 -0.86
CA ILE A 108 3.16 -11.90 -1.75
C ILE A 108 2.35 -12.91 -2.57
N THR A 109 1.04 -12.87 -2.38
CA THR A 109 0.10 -13.74 -3.09
C THR A 109 -0.61 -13.03 -4.23
N HIS A 110 -0.88 -11.74 -4.07
CA HIS A 110 -1.62 -10.94 -5.05
C HIS A 110 -1.05 -9.54 -5.14
N ILE A 111 -1.14 -8.97 -6.35
CA ILE A 111 -0.81 -7.58 -6.63
C ILE A 111 -2.04 -6.94 -7.27
N ILE A 112 -2.55 -5.89 -6.65
CA ILE A 112 -3.72 -5.14 -7.08
C ILE A 112 -3.22 -3.80 -7.61
N THR A 113 -3.55 -3.49 -8.86
CA THR A 113 -3.12 -2.24 -9.53
C THR A 113 -4.28 -1.62 -10.27
N ASP A 114 -4.11 -0.37 -10.69
CA ASP A 114 -5.05 0.29 -11.59
C ASP A 114 -5.05 -0.38 -12.99
N LYS A 115 -5.95 0.08 -13.86
CA LYS A 115 -6.07 -0.48 -15.22
C LYS A 115 -5.09 0.13 -16.23
N ALA A 116 -4.14 0.98 -15.81
CA ALA A 116 -3.22 1.66 -16.71
C ALA A 116 -2.33 0.66 -17.45
N ALA A 117 -2.04 0.95 -18.72
CA ALA A 117 -1.31 0.04 -19.59
C ALA A 117 0.08 -0.32 -19.03
N ASN A 118 0.78 0.65 -18.46
CA ASN A 118 2.12 0.45 -17.91
C ASN A 118 2.10 -0.37 -16.61
N MET A 119 1.09 -0.19 -15.77
CA MET A 119 0.89 -0.99 -14.55
C MET A 119 0.59 -2.45 -14.90
N LYS A 120 -0.36 -2.68 -15.82
CA LYS A 120 -0.66 -4.02 -16.32
C LYS A 120 0.58 -4.70 -16.91
N ALA A 121 1.34 -3.98 -17.73
CA ALA A 121 2.54 -4.51 -18.36
C ALA A 121 3.66 -4.80 -17.35
N ALA A 122 3.80 -3.98 -16.31
CA ALA A 122 4.82 -4.15 -15.26
C ALA A 122 4.64 -5.47 -14.52
N PHE A 123 3.41 -5.81 -14.16
CA PHE A 123 3.13 -6.99 -13.35
C PHE A 123 2.72 -8.21 -14.17
N LYS A 124 2.49 -8.09 -15.48
CA LYS A 124 2.07 -9.23 -16.34
C LYS A 124 2.94 -10.49 -16.22
N LYS A 125 4.25 -10.33 -15.99
CA LYS A 125 5.21 -11.44 -15.88
C LYS A 125 5.38 -11.96 -14.44
N THR A 126 4.86 -11.23 -13.46
CA THR A 126 4.92 -11.62 -12.07
C THR A 126 3.98 -12.82 -11.88
N SER A 127 4.56 -13.98 -11.57
CA SER A 127 3.92 -15.30 -11.53
C SER A 127 2.69 -15.39 -10.60
N PHE A 128 2.50 -14.42 -9.72
CA PHE A 128 1.39 -14.31 -8.78
C PHE A 128 0.07 -13.86 -9.42
N LEU A 129 0.09 -13.33 -10.65
CA LEU A 129 -1.09 -12.77 -11.31
C LEU A 129 -1.88 -13.81 -12.11
N ARG A 130 -2.86 -14.43 -11.46
CA ARG A 130 -4.05 -14.87 -12.20
C ARG A 130 -5.33 -14.60 -11.43
N LEU A 131 -5.69 -13.33 -11.27
CA LEU A 131 -7.09 -12.95 -11.19
C LEU A 131 -7.36 -11.75 -12.11
N ASN A 132 -8.25 -12.01 -13.08
CA ASN A 132 -8.93 -11.10 -14.03
C ASN A 132 -8.35 -10.95 -15.45
N SER A 133 -8.78 -11.84 -16.38
CA SER A 133 -9.51 -11.43 -17.61
C SER A 133 -9.99 -12.58 -18.53
N GLU A 134 -9.94 -13.87 -18.15
CA GLU A 134 -10.50 -14.95 -18.98
C GLU A 134 -11.53 -15.77 -18.20
N ARG A 135 -12.76 -15.26 -18.08
CA ARG A 135 -13.98 -16.07 -17.95
C ARG A 135 -15.14 -15.32 -18.60
N GLU A 136 -15.09 -15.24 -19.93
CA GLU A 136 -16.31 -15.27 -20.73
C GLU A 136 -16.43 -16.66 -21.35
N SER A 137 -17.06 -17.58 -20.61
CA SER A 137 -18.01 -18.57 -21.11
C SER A 137 -18.26 -19.63 -20.02
N SER A 138 -19.55 -19.91 -19.79
CA SER A 138 -20.14 -20.92 -18.88
C SER A 138 -20.29 -20.56 -17.39
N SER A 139 -21.39 -19.83 -17.14
CA SER A 139 -22.50 -20.17 -16.21
C SER A 139 -22.22 -20.60 -14.76
N THR A 140 -22.67 -19.70 -13.86
CA THR A 140 -23.40 -19.92 -12.60
C THR A 140 -22.58 -19.91 -11.29
N ASP A 141 -23.01 -19.02 -10.37
CA ASP A 141 -22.71 -18.91 -8.93
C ASP A 141 -21.32 -18.43 -8.44
N SER A 142 -20.83 -17.31 -8.96
CA SER A 142 -19.67 -16.58 -8.39
C SER A 142 -19.87 -15.07 -8.18
N ASN A 143 -21.08 -14.56 -8.43
CA ASN A 143 -21.37 -13.11 -8.40
C ASN A 143 -21.61 -12.52 -7.00
N VAL A 144 -21.74 -13.33 -5.95
CA VAL A 144 -22.09 -12.83 -4.60
C VAL A 144 -20.86 -12.44 -3.77
N MET A 145 -19.72 -13.11 -3.95
CA MET A 145 -18.49 -12.82 -3.17
C MET A 145 -17.70 -11.61 -3.71
N ASN A 146 -17.69 -11.40 -5.03
CA ASN A 146 -16.88 -10.34 -5.65
C ASN A 146 -17.47 -8.93 -5.48
N SER A 147 -18.79 -8.80 -5.36
CA SER A 147 -19.44 -7.54 -4.95
C SER A 147 -19.13 -7.26 -3.48
N ALA A 148 -19.30 -8.25 -2.59
CA ALA A 148 -19.08 -8.05 -1.16
C ALA A 148 -17.64 -7.62 -0.81
N VAL A 149 -16.60 -8.12 -1.49
CA VAL A 149 -15.21 -7.72 -1.22
C VAL A 149 -14.88 -6.35 -1.80
N ASN A 150 -15.33 -6.04 -3.03
CA ASN A 150 -15.07 -4.73 -3.64
C ASN A 150 -15.90 -3.61 -2.99
N ASP A 151 -17.16 -3.88 -2.66
CA ASP A 151 -18.05 -2.89 -2.04
C ASP A 151 -17.62 -2.58 -0.60
N ASN A 152 -17.05 -3.56 0.12
CA ASN A 152 -16.49 -3.32 1.46
C ASN A 152 -15.12 -2.60 1.42
N LEU A 153 -14.28 -2.86 0.42
CA LEU A 153 -12.97 -2.22 0.30
C LEU A 153 -13.08 -0.76 -0.15
N PHE A 154 -13.97 -0.46 -1.11
CA PHE A 154 -14.23 0.92 -1.56
C PHE A 154 -14.91 1.76 -0.48
N ASN A 155 -15.84 1.18 0.30
CA ASN A 155 -16.48 1.91 1.39
C ASN A 155 -15.51 2.21 2.55
N TYR A 156 -14.55 1.33 2.85
CA TYR A 156 -13.58 1.59 3.91
C TYR A 156 -12.58 2.70 3.56
N ILE A 157 -12.18 2.81 2.29
CA ILE A 157 -11.29 3.88 1.82
C ILE A 157 -12.00 5.24 1.81
N ALA A 158 -13.27 5.29 1.39
CA ALA A 158 -14.05 6.53 1.30
C ALA A 158 -14.46 7.15 2.65
N ILE A 159 -14.48 6.39 3.74
CA ILE A 159 -14.85 6.89 5.08
C ILE A 159 -13.65 7.51 5.81
N SER A 160 -12.44 7.43 5.25
CA SER A 160 -11.19 7.91 5.85
C SER A 160 -10.60 9.19 5.24
N SER A 161 -11.32 9.84 4.32
CA SER A 161 -10.95 11.11 3.67
C SER A 161 -11.82 12.28 4.12
#